data_AF-A0A5D2Q0W0-F1
#
_entry.id   AF-A0A5D2Q0W0-F1
#
_cell.length_a   1.000
_cell.length_b   1.000
_cell.length_c   1.000
_cell.angle_alpha   90.00
_cell.angle_beta   90.00
_cell.angle_gamma   90.00
#
_symmetry.space_group_name_H-M   'P 1'
#
loop_
_entity.id
_entity.type
_entity.pdbx_description
1 polymer ?
#
loop_
_entity_poly.entity_id
_entity_poly.type
_entity_poly.pdbx_seq_one_letter_code
_entity_poly.pdbx_strand_id
1 'polypeptide(L)' 'MHLPTYYPLQQEKDDPKLYANNVRRLMATEGNLIMSDIGLAEKRMYHAALNGNNRLPSVLHQKDD' A
#
# COMPACT_ATOMS: atom_id res chain seq x y z
N MET A 1 2.50 -19.56 -10.53
CA MET A 1 2.10 -19.12 -9.19
C MET A 1 0.68 -18.57 -9.29
N HIS A 2 -0.22 -18.94 -8.38
CA HIS A 2 -1.61 -18.45 -8.36
C HIS A 2 -1.72 -17.40 -7.25
N LEU A 3 -2.22 -16.20 -7.58
CA LEU A 3 -2.50 -15.17 -6.58
C LEU A 3 -3.87 -15.43 -5.95
N PRO A 4 -4.04 -15.17 -4.65
CA PRO A 4 -5.33 -15.34 -3.99
C PRO A 4 -6.37 -14.39 -4.62
N THR A 5 -7.54 -14.92 -4.92
CA THR A 5 -8.67 -14.11 -5.42
C THR A 5 -9.47 -13.58 -4.23
N TYR A 6 -9.65 -12.27 -4.15
CA TYR A 6 -10.39 -11.62 -3.07
C TYR A 6 -11.83 -11.31 -3.50
N TYR A 7 -12.80 -11.66 -2.65
CA TYR A 7 -14.22 -11.40 -2.90
C TYR A 7 -14.78 -10.46 -1.82
N PRO A 8 -15.06 -9.18 -2.16
CA PRO A 8 -15.52 -8.21 -1.18
C PRO A 8 -16.99 -8.41 -0.78
N LEU A 9 -17.26 -8.17 0.51
CA LEU A 9 -18.61 -8.05 1.06
C LEU A 9 -19.30 -6.75 0.62
N GLN A 10 -20.62 -6.69 0.76
CA GLN A 10 -21.40 -5.50 0.37
C GLN A 10 -20.89 -4.23 1.06
N GLN A 11 -20.61 -4.29 2.36
CA GLN A 11 -20.07 -3.15 3.13
C GLN A 11 -18.74 -2.63 2.57
N GLU A 12 -17.90 -3.51 2.01
CA GLU A 12 -16.64 -3.12 1.38
C GLU A 12 -16.83 -2.55 -0.02
N LYS A 13 -17.87 -2.99 -0.72
CA LYS A 13 -18.28 -2.37 -1.99
C LYS A 13 -18.78 -0.94 -1.76
N ASP A 14 -19.39 -0.70 -0.60
CA ASP A 14 -19.90 0.60 -0.20
C ASP A 14 -18.81 1.51 0.42
N ASP A 15 -17.78 0.93 1.07
CA ASP A 15 -16.63 1.66 1.63
C ASP A 15 -15.28 1.23 1.00
N PRO A 16 -14.72 2.03 0.07
CA PRO A 16 -13.46 1.70 -0.60
C PRO A 16 -12.24 1.70 0.34
N LYS A 17 -12.28 2.41 1.47
CA LYS A 17 -11.17 2.38 2.45
C LYS A 17 -11.17 1.07 3.21
N LEU A 18 -12.36 0.57 3.57
CA LEU A 18 -12.51 -0.74 4.21
C LEU A 18 -12.03 -1.85 3.28
N TYR A 19 -12.43 -1.81 1.99
CA TYR A 19 -11.94 -2.74 0.98
C TYR A 19 -10.40 -2.75 0.90
N ALA A 20 -9.79 -1.57 0.75
CA ALA A 20 -8.33 -1.46 0.65
C ALA A 20 -7.61 -1.99 1.90
N ASN A 21 -8.18 -1.76 3.09
CA ASN A 21 -7.64 -2.29 4.34
C ASN A 21 -7.68 -3.82 4.37
N ASN A 22 -8.81 -4.41 3.98
CA ASN A 22 -8.99 -5.86 4.03
C ASN A 22 -8.11 -6.58 2.99
N VAL A 23 -8.00 -6.04 1.77
CA VAL A 23 -7.07 -6.54 0.75
C VAL A 23 -5.62 -6.46 1.23
N ARG A 24 -5.21 -5.34 1.86
CA ARG A 24 -3.87 -5.20 2.44
C ARG A 24 -3.61 -6.26 3.50
N ARG A 25 -4.57 -6.50 4.40
CA ARG A 25 -4.47 -7.51 5.44
C ARG A 25 -4.35 -8.92 4.87
N LEU A 26 -5.16 -9.26 3.85
CA LEU A 26 -5.04 -10.55 3.16
C LEU A 26 -3.64 -10.75 2.60
N MET A 27 -3.11 -9.77 1.85
CA MET A 27 -1.77 -9.87 1.27
C MET A 27 -0.69 -10.04 2.33
N ALA A 28 -0.82 -9.36 3.48
CA ALA A 28 0.13 -9.50 4.56
C ALA A 28 0.10 -10.92 5.18
N THR A 29 -1.09 -11.47 5.42
CA THR A 29 -1.25 -12.82 5.95
C THR A 29 -0.72 -13.88 4.99
N GLU A 30 -1.13 -13.83 3.71
CA GLU A 30 -0.74 -14.82 2.70
C GLU A 30 0.77 -14.75 2.36
N GLY A 31 1.34 -13.54 2.39
CA GLY A 31 2.76 -13.31 2.13
C GLY A 31 3.66 -13.40 3.36
N ASN A 32 3.10 -13.70 4.54
CA ASN A 32 3.81 -13.68 5.83
C ASN A 32 4.58 -12.35 6.07
N LEU A 33 3.95 -11.23 5.70
CA LEU A 33 4.50 -9.88 5.80
C LEU A 33 4.07 -9.21 7.10
N ILE A 34 4.93 -8.37 7.66
CA ILE A 34 4.58 -7.54 8.82
C ILE A 34 3.82 -6.31 8.31
N MET A 35 2.62 -6.09 8.83
CA MET A 35 1.85 -4.87 8.58
C MET A 35 2.60 -3.67 9.15
N SER A 36 2.78 -2.64 8.33
CA SER A 36 3.37 -1.39 8.77
C SER A 36 2.32 -0.29 8.73
N ASP A 37 2.23 0.45 9.83
CA ASP A 37 1.39 1.66 9.94
C ASP A 37 1.99 2.84 9.15
N ILE A 38 3.23 2.66 8.68
CA ILE A 38 3.99 3.65 7.92
C ILE A 38 3.51 3.62 6.47
N GLY A 39 3.00 4.75 6.00
CA GLY A 39 2.56 4.94 4.62
C GLY A 39 3.70 4.81 3.61
N LEU A 40 3.34 4.78 2.33
CA LEU A 40 4.30 4.67 1.23
C LEU A 40 5.32 5.83 1.25
N ALA A 41 4.89 7.03 1.64
CA ALA A 41 5.74 8.21 1.67
C ALA A 41 6.82 8.11 2.76
N GLU A 42 6.41 7.74 3.97
CA GLU A 42 7.29 7.60 5.12
C GLU A 42 8.23 6.39 4.95
N LYS A 43 7.74 5.27 4.36
CA LYS A 43 8.60 4.14 3.98
C LYS A 43 9.66 4.56 2.96
N ARG A 44 9.28 5.35 1.94
CA ARG A 44 10.22 5.88 0.93
C ARG A 44 11.26 6.80 1.57
N MET A 45 10.87 7.63 2.52
CA MET A 45 11.76 8.53 3.24
C MET A 45 12.77 7.77 4.11
N TYR A 46 12.30 6.80 4.90
CA TYR A 46 13.16 5.95 5.73
C TYR A 46 14.17 5.16 4.88
N HIS A 47 13.71 4.53 3.81
CA HIS A 47 14.59 3.78 2.89
C HIS A 47 15.58 4.68 2.14
N ALA A 48 15.18 5.90 1.77
CA ALA A 48 16.07 6.88 1.16
C ALA A 48 17.18 7.33 2.13
N ALA A 49 16.83 7.55 3.39
CA ALA A 49 17.78 7.92 4.45
C ALA A 49 18.80 6.80 4.71
N LEU A 50 18.36 5.53 4.76
CA LEU A 50 19.24 4.38 4.94
C LEU A 50 20.20 4.16 3.76
N ASN A 51 19.75 4.40 2.52
CA ASN A 51 20.54 4.17 1.32
C ASN A 51 21.41 5.38 0.91
N GLY A 52 21.43 6.46 1.70
CA GLY A 52 22.22 7.67 1.41
C GLY A 52 21.72 8.49 0.21
N ASN A 53 20.54 8.17 -0.33
CA ASN A 53 19.96 8.82 -1.50
C ASN A 53 18.85 9.80 -1.08
N ASN A 54 19.22 10.94 -0.49
CA ASN A 54 18.28 11.97 0.00
C ASN A 54 17.49 12.75 -1.09
N ARG A 55 17.52 12.29 -2.36
CA ARG A 55 16.68 12.90 -3.41
C ARG A 55 15.27 12.32 -3.32
N LEU A 56 14.35 13.11 -2.76
CA LEU A 56 12.91 12.84 -2.77
C LEU A 56 12.47 12.51 -4.21
N PRO A 57 11.82 11.36 -4.48
CA PRO A 57 11.09 11.20 -5.72
C PRO A 57 9.92 12.18 -5.64
N SER A 58 9.98 13.27 -6.39
CA SER A 58 8.83 14.13 -6.60
C SER A 58 7.77 13.32 -7.33
N VAL A 59 6.87 12.67 -6.61
CA VAL A 59 5.63 12.17 -7.19
C VAL A 59 4.69 13.38 -7.34
N LEU A 60 5.10 14.31 -8.19
CA LEU A 60 4.19 15.28 -8.79
C LEU A 60 3.50 14.53 -9.93
N HIS A 61 2.41 13.85 -9.60
CA HIS A 61 1.46 13.43 -10.61
C HIS A 61 0.71 14.70 -11.02
N GLN A 62 1.19 15.41 -12.04
CA GLN A 62 0.35 16.39 -12.72
C GLN A 62 -0.77 15.59 -13.37
N LYS A 63 -2.01 15.84 -12.93
CA LYS A 63 -3.19 15.44 -13.68
C LYS A 63 -3.31 16.48 -14.78
N ASP A 64 -3.15 16.06 -16.03
CA ASP A 64 -3.58 16.87 -17.16
C ASP A 64 -5.12 16.88 -17.17
N ASP A 65 -5.69 18.08 -17.34
CA ASP A 65 -7.14 18.37 -17.35
C ASP A 65 -7.88 17.75 -18.55
#